data_AF-A0A835XBS1-F1
#
_entry.id   AF-A0A835XBS1-F1
#
_cell.length_a   1.000
_cell.length_b   1.000
_cell.length_c   1.000
_cell.angle_alpha   90.00
_cell.angle_beta   90.00
_cell.angle_gamma   90.00
#
_symmetry.space_group_name_H-M   'P 1'
#
loop_
_entity.id
_entity.type
_entity.pdbx_description
1 polymer ?
#
loop_
_entity_poly.entity_id
_entity_poly.type
_entity_poly.pdbx_seq_one_letter_code
_entity_poly.pdbx_strand_id
1 'polypeptide(L)'
;MKIQKYCINTSSIMASSRRLDIQGSAPFKQSGVYEVQISICEKFPSEASITSKSFDKIWSANFHLRIKDGQFSESLGSDSNPIPDSVFDLNTVWIV
;
A
#
# COMPACT_ATOMS: atom_id res chain seq x y z
N MET A 1 -12.67 -3.00 -12.65
CA MET A 1 -11.48 -3.24 -11.81
C MET A 1 -11.91 -3.07 -10.36
N LYS A 2 -11.70 -4.05 -9.49
CA LYS A 2 -12.03 -3.90 -8.06
C LYS A 2 -10.86 -3.21 -7.38
N ILE A 3 -11.09 -2.02 -6.87
CA ILE A 3 -10.11 -1.23 -6.11
C ILE A 3 -10.35 -1.55 -4.63
N GLN A 4 -9.30 -1.97 -3.92
CA GLN A 4 -9.35 -2.11 -2.47
C GLN A 4 -8.66 -0.92 -1.81
N LYS A 5 -9.25 -0.48 -0.71
CA LYS A 5 -8.93 0.77 -0.03
C LYS A 5 -8.48 0.39 1.37
N TYR A 6 -7.23 0.67 1.73
CA TYR A 6 -6.72 0.45 3.08
C TYR A 6 -6.40 1.80 3.73
N CYS A 7 -7.00 2.04 4.90
CA CYS A 7 -6.63 3.13 5.80
C CYS A 7 -5.80 2.52 6.92
N ILE A 8 -4.56 2.98 7.08
CA ILE A 8 -3.71 2.55 8.20
C ILE A 8 -3.57 3.74 9.14
N ASN A 9 -3.95 3.55 10.40
CA ASN A 9 -3.74 4.55 11.44
C ASN A 9 -2.26 4.53 11.86
N THR A 10 -1.61 5.68 11.82
CA THR A 10 -0.16 5.81 12.09
C THR A 10 0.22 5.55 13.56
N SER A 11 -0.77 5.50 14.46
CA SER A 11 -0.58 5.16 15.88
C SER A 11 -0.07 3.72 16.12
N SER A 12 -0.07 2.87 15.10
CA SER A 12 0.33 1.45 15.17
C SER A 12 1.72 1.14 14.57
N ILE A 13 2.48 2.15 14.14
CA ILE A 13 3.79 1.94 13.50
C ILE A 13 4.88 1.87 14.58
N MET A 14 5.36 0.66 14.93
CA MET A 14 6.58 0.51 15.74
C MET A 14 7.83 0.66 14.85
N ALA A 15 8.60 1.71 15.07
CA ALA A 15 9.80 2.03 14.31
C ALA A 15 11.07 1.38 14.92
N SER A 16 11.53 0.27 14.34
CA SER A 16 12.95 -0.12 14.41
C SER A 16 13.58 -0.28 13.01
N SER A 17 12.75 -0.34 11.98
CA SER A 17 13.08 -0.10 10.57
C SER A 17 11.90 0.69 10.00
N ARG A 18 12.11 1.74 9.21
CA ARG A 18 11.03 2.58 8.63
C ARG A 18 10.29 1.81 7.52
N ARG A 19 9.67 0.71 7.91
CA ARG A 19 8.87 -0.19 7.09
C ARG A 19 7.43 -0.13 7.58
N LEU A 20 6.50 -0.33 6.66
CA LEU A 20 5.08 -0.42 6.98
C LEU A 20 4.59 -1.81 6.67
N ASP A 21 4.22 -2.56 7.70
CA ASP A 21 3.56 -3.85 7.52
C ASP A 21 2.08 -3.63 7.26
N ILE A 22 1.60 -4.16 6.15
CA ILE A 22 0.22 -4.02 5.70
C ILE A 22 -0.41 -5.40 5.56
N GLN A 23 -1.71 -5.47 5.82
CA GLN A 23 -2.53 -6.64 5.55
C GLN A 23 -3.84 -6.20 4.92
N GLY A 24 -4.37 -7.02 4.03
CA GLY A 24 -5.59 -6.69 3.32
C GLY A 24 -6.23 -7.88 2.65
N SER A 25 -7.48 -7.70 2.23
CA SER A 25 -8.11 -8.59 1.27
C SER A 25 -7.56 -8.32 -0.14
N ALA A 26 -7.45 -9.31 -0.99
CA ALA A 26 -7.15 -9.08 -2.40
C ALA A 26 -8.46 -8.98 -3.21
N PRO A 27 -8.47 -8.30 -4.38
CA PRO A 27 -9.69 -8.17 -5.16
C PRO A 27 -9.97 -9.48 -5.92
N PHE A 28 -8.97 -10.36 -5.94
CA PHE A 28 -8.95 -11.67 -6.54
C PHE A 28 -9.32 -12.73 -5.50
N LYS A 29 -10.26 -13.62 -5.84
CA LYS A 29 -10.67 -14.73 -4.97
C LYS A 29 -9.72 -15.92 -5.03
N GLN A 30 -8.81 -15.95 -6.00
CA GLN A 30 -7.89 -17.06 -6.22
C GLN A 30 -6.60 -16.80 -5.46
N SER A 31 -6.15 -17.82 -4.74
CA SER A 31 -4.80 -17.83 -4.16
C SER A 31 -3.77 -17.92 -5.28
N GLY A 32 -2.65 -17.21 -5.14
CA GLY A 32 -1.64 -17.11 -6.18
C GLY A 32 -0.59 -16.04 -5.91
N VAL A 33 0.28 -15.81 -6.88
CA VAL A 33 1.24 -14.70 -6.88
C VAL A 33 0.88 -13.74 -8.01
N TYR A 34 0.83 -12.45 -7.70
CA TYR A 34 0.39 -11.42 -8.62
C TYR A 34 1.37 -10.26 -8.65
N GLU A 35 1.65 -9.74 -9.84
CA GLU A 35 2.38 -8.49 -9.98
C GLU A 35 1.45 -7.32 -9.69
N VAL A 36 1.80 -6.54 -8.68
CA VAL A 36 1.04 -5.36 -8.27
C VAL A 36 1.97 -4.19 -8.05
N GLN A 37 1.44 -2.98 -8.22
CA GLN A 37 2.07 -1.77 -7.72
C GLN A 37 1.30 -1.31 -6.49
N ILE A 38 2.00 -1.09 -5.38
CA ILE A 38 1.41 -0.54 -4.15
C ILE A 38 1.89 0.89 -4.00
N SER A 39 0.97 1.81 -3.70
CA SER A 39 1.28 3.24 -3.56
C SER A 39 0.79 3.81 -2.24
N ILE A 40 1.57 4.73 -1.67
CA ILE A 40 1.20 5.54 -0.50
C ILE A 40 0.82 6.94 -0.99
N CYS A 41 -0.33 7.45 -0.55
CA CYS A 41 -0.80 8.79 -0.87
C CYS A 41 -1.41 9.48 0.36
N GLU A 42 -1.26 10.81 0.43
CA GLU A 42 -1.78 11.62 1.53
C GLU A 42 -3.31 11.77 1.45
N LYS A 43 -3.81 11.98 0.23
CA LYS A 43 -5.23 12.18 -0.06
C LYS A 43 -5.80 10.95 -0.74
N PHE A 44 -6.95 10.50 -0.26
CA PHE A 44 -7.65 9.38 -0.87
C PHE A 44 -7.99 9.69 -2.34
N PRO A 45 -7.49 8.93 -3.32
CA PRO A 45 -7.71 9.22 -4.72
C PRO A 45 -9.11 8.78 -5.18
N SER A 46 -9.64 9.46 -6.20
CA SER A 46 -10.91 9.07 -6.83
C SER A 46 -10.73 7.78 -7.64
N GLU A 47 -11.79 6.99 -7.81
CA GLU A 47 -11.72 5.72 -8.55
C GLU A 47 -11.29 5.92 -10.01
N ALA A 48 -11.68 7.05 -10.61
CA ALA A 48 -11.21 7.45 -11.93
C ALA A 48 -9.69 7.64 -11.94
N SER A 49 -9.14 8.40 -10.98
CA SER A 49 -7.70 8.65 -10.88
C SER A 49 -6.89 7.40 -10.56
N ILE A 50 -7.43 6.47 -9.78
CA ILE A 50 -6.82 5.15 -9.52
C ILE A 50 -6.75 4.35 -10.81
N THR A 51 -7.85 4.30 -11.56
CA THR A 51 -7.94 3.57 -12.83
C THR A 51 -6.99 4.13 -13.89
N SER A 52 -6.88 5.46 -13.99
CA SER A 52 -5.93 6.15 -14.88
C SER A 52 -4.51 6.26 -14.32
N LYS A 53 -4.27 5.77 -13.10
CA LYS A 53 -2.98 5.88 -12.36
C LYS A 53 -2.45 7.32 -12.24
N SER A 54 -3.32 8.31 -12.25
CA SER A 54 -2.99 9.75 -12.34
C SER A 54 -3.12 10.49 -11.01
N PHE A 55 -3.07 9.78 -9.89
CA PHE A 55 -3.12 10.37 -8.55
C PHE A 55 -1.71 10.62 -8.00
N ASP A 56 -1.61 11.58 -7.08
CA ASP A 56 -0.35 11.92 -6.42
C ASP A 56 0.06 10.81 -5.44
N LYS A 57 1.29 10.32 -5.63
CA LYS A 57 1.90 9.27 -4.83
C LYS A 57 3.09 9.86 -4.10
N ILE A 58 3.16 9.66 -2.79
CA ILE A 58 4.35 10.00 -2.00
C ILE A 58 5.42 8.92 -2.20
N TRP A 59 4.98 7.67 -2.31
CA TRP A 59 5.83 6.50 -2.50
C TRP A 59 5.10 5.43 -3.30
N SER A 60 5.83 4.63 -4.08
CA SER A 60 5.28 3.42 -4.70
C SER A 60 6.37 2.39 -5.00
N ALA A 61 5.99 1.12 -5.05
CA ALA A 61 6.87 0.04 -5.50
C ALA A 61 6.08 -1.10 -6.13
N ASN A 62 6.77 -1.94 -6.91
CA ASN A 62 6.21 -3.15 -7.50
C ASN A 62 6.49 -4.35 -6.58
N PHE A 63 5.51 -5.24 -6.46
CA PHE A 63 5.55 -6.43 -5.61
C PHE A 63 5.05 -7.66 -6.35
N HIS A 64 5.57 -8.81 -5.95
CA HIS A 64 5.02 -10.13 -6.27
C HIS A 64 4.14 -10.58 -5.11
N LEU A 65 2.94 -10.00 -5.02
CA LEU A 65 2.06 -10.16 -3.89
C LEU A 65 1.51 -11.58 -3.83
N ARG A 66 1.74 -12.25 -2.70
CA ARG A 66 1.18 -13.58 -2.45
C ARG A 66 -0.20 -13.44 -1.82
N ILE A 67 -1.20 -13.99 -2.50
CA ILE A 67 -2.58 -14.04 -2.03
C ILE A 67 -2.87 -15.45 -1.55
N LYS A 68 -3.42 -15.57 -0.34
CA LYS A 68 -3.92 -16.81 0.22
C LYS A 68 -5.31 -16.57 0.80
N ASP A 69 -6.29 -17.33 0.33
CA ASP A 69 -7.69 -17.27 0.79
C ASP A 69 -8.27 -15.84 0.69
N GLY A 70 -7.91 -15.14 -0.39
CA GLY A 70 -8.33 -13.76 -0.63
C GLY A 70 -7.70 -12.73 0.30
N GLN A 71 -6.64 -13.08 1.03
CA GLN A 71 -5.88 -12.17 1.90
C GLN A 71 -4.42 -12.06 1.48
N PHE A 72 -3.79 -10.95 1.82
CA PHE A 72 -2.36 -10.69 1.62
C PHE A 72 -1.76 -9.99 2.84
N SER A 73 -0.44 -10.09 2.95
CA SER A 73 0.40 -9.32 3.87
C SER A 73 1.66 -8.89 3.16
N GLU A 74 2.15 -7.67 3.40
CA GLU A 74 3.37 -7.17 2.77
C GLU A 74 4.09 -6.17 3.68
N SER A 75 5.42 -6.11 3.57
CA SER A 75 6.23 -5.09 4.24
C SER A 75 6.68 -4.04 3.22
N LEU A 76 6.18 -2.82 3.35
CA LEU A 76 6.54 -1.71 2.48
C LEU A 76 7.81 -1.01 2.95
N GLY A 77 8.60 -0.52 2.00
CA GLY A 77 9.87 0.15 2.25
C GLY A 77 11.06 -0.80 2.26
N SER A 78 12.13 -0.40 1.59
CA SER A 78 13.40 -1.14 1.53
C SER A 78 14.57 -0.15 1.56
N ASP A 79 15.79 -0.64 1.76
CA ASP A 79 16.98 0.24 1.73
C ASP A 79 17.19 0.86 0.34
N SER A 80 16.74 0.17 -0.72
CA SER A 80 16.78 0.65 -2.11
C SER A 80 15.62 1.57 -2.51
N ASN A 81 14.51 1.53 -1.76
CA ASN A 81 13.34 2.38 -1.96
C ASN A 81 12.69 2.68 -0.60
N PRO A 82 13.35 3.50 0.25
CA PRO A 82 12.87 3.79 1.59
C PRO A 82 11.59 4.62 1.53
N ILE A 83 10.71 4.42 2.51
CA ILE A 83 9.55 5.29 2.68
C ILE A 83 10.04 6.64 3.22
N PRO A 84 9.69 7.77 2.59
CA PRO A 84 10.07 9.09 3.08
C PRO A 84 9.57 9.35 4.50
N ASP A 85 10.37 10.02 5.32
CA ASP A 85 10.04 10.33 6.72
C ASP A 85 8.74 11.11 6.86
N SER A 86 8.47 11.99 5.88
CA SER A 86 7.25 12.77 5.81
C SER A 86 5.98 11.91 5.84
N VAL A 87 6.03 10.64 5.40
CA VAL A 87 4.88 9.71 5.49
C VAL A 87 4.53 9.39 6.94
N PHE A 88 5.53 9.29 7.82
CA PHE A 88 5.35 8.95 9.23
C PHE A 88 4.94 10.17 10.07
N ASP A 89 5.19 11.38 9.56
CA ASP A 89 4.75 12.64 10.17
C ASP A 89 3.27 12.96 9.85
N LEU A 90 2.67 12.27 8.87
CA LEU A 90 1.26 12.43 8.53
C LEU A 90 0.34 11.70 9.52
N ASN A 91 -0.78 12.34 9.87
CA ASN A 91 -1.79 11.71 10.72
C ASN A 91 -2.46 10.50 10.06
N THR A 92 -2.61 10.54 8.73
CA THR A 92 -3.28 9.50 7.95
C THR A 92 -2.62 9.40 6.59
N VAL A 93 -2.46 8.16 6.12
CA VAL A 93 -2.07 7.86 4.74
C VAL A 93 -2.97 6.77 4.17
N TRP A 94 -3.05 6.74 2.84
CA TRP A 94 -3.86 5.78 2.09
C TRP A 94 -2.97 4.86 1.27
N ILE A 95 -3.27 3.56 1.34
CA ILE A 95 -2.64 2.54 0.51
C ILE A 95 -3.59 2.17 -0.63
N VAL A 96 -3.06 2.23 -1.85
CA VAL A 96 -3.78 1.98 -3.11
C VAL A 96 -3.05 0.93 -3.93
#